data_AF-A0A1M3HFG2-F1
#
_entry.id   AF-A0A1M3HFG2-F1
#
_cell.length_a   1.000
_cell.length_b   1.000
_cell.length_c   1.000
_cell.angle_alpha   90.00
_cell.angle_beta   90.00
_cell.angle_gamma   90.00
#
_symmetry.space_group_name_H-M   'P 1'
#
loop_
_entity.id
_entity.type
_entity.pdbx_description
1 polymer ?
#
loop_
_entity_poly.entity_id
_entity_poly.type
_entity_poly.pdbx_seq_one_letter_code
_entity_poly.pdbx_strand_id
1 'polypeptide(L)'
;MSQRTHEQYYAELLYATLQKELDAEIKLAGAGMHWDVLVTGPKHSCTIHCFYYDFRDYKGPEYYVWLFAKDNREATGRSRTLKETITIVSQWIKGASLLKLYHDHPFLDREKRQLEHVEALFMHYCPSLGQTAHQIIEGYFITYSLTFGKEERSCELKSVGSDTLSCNFCWDGATIFKTTEPFSESLAWLISDWVVNKAMPSALKERYPDLYLGVIAEYYEKGKGIEGEFLDSWDEMELFFDGQHHEDKMVTLIRRMREKGFDHLLRAGQSLLTLVLSRSRRHGLRNEQPCLRISIGNDAPFTMTVRNSEESHTFEKAEYNDTLDHLLQDLAVRPID
;
A
#
# COMPACT_ATOMS: atom_id res chain seq x y z
N MET A 1 -35.93 -0.91 -17.78
CA MET A 1 -35.14 0.35 -17.70
C MET A 1 -34.08 0.13 -16.66
N SER A 2 -32.80 0.21 -17.01
CA SER A 2 -31.72 0.09 -16.02
C SER A 2 -31.81 1.26 -15.05
N GLN A 3 -31.73 0.99 -13.74
CA GLN A 3 -31.68 2.03 -12.74
C GLN A 3 -30.38 2.84 -12.92
N ARG A 4 -30.51 4.17 -13.02
CA ARG A 4 -29.36 5.07 -13.15
C ARG A 4 -28.55 5.05 -11.85
N THR A 5 -27.23 4.89 -11.95
CA THR A 5 -26.32 4.98 -10.79
C THR A 5 -26.07 6.45 -10.41
N HIS A 6 -25.61 6.70 -9.17
CA HIS A 6 -25.31 8.07 -8.73
C HIS A 6 -24.15 8.65 -9.54
N GLU A 7 -23.14 7.85 -9.80
CA GLU A 7 -21.97 8.18 -10.63
C GLU A 7 -22.41 8.63 -12.02
N GLN A 8 -23.31 7.87 -12.66
CA GLN A 8 -23.87 8.24 -13.96
C GLN A 8 -24.57 9.59 -13.90
N TYR A 9 -25.41 9.82 -12.88
CA TYR A 9 -26.12 11.08 -12.71
C TYR A 9 -25.16 12.29 -12.62
N TYR A 10 -24.12 12.19 -11.80
CA TYR A 10 -23.15 13.28 -11.63
C TYR A 10 -22.26 13.48 -12.86
N ALA A 11 -21.91 12.41 -13.57
CA ALA A 11 -21.15 12.49 -14.82
C ALA A 11 -21.97 13.17 -15.93
N GLU A 12 -23.25 12.84 -16.08
CA GLU A 12 -24.15 13.50 -17.03
C GLU A 12 -24.37 14.99 -16.68
N LEU A 13 -24.48 15.31 -15.40
CA LEU A 13 -24.60 16.70 -14.94
C LEU A 13 -23.33 17.51 -15.26
N LEU A 14 -22.16 16.94 -15.00
CA LEU A 14 -20.87 17.53 -15.36
C LEU A 14 -20.75 17.73 -16.86
N TYR A 15 -21.04 16.68 -17.65
CA TYR A 15 -21.04 16.70 -19.10
C TYR A 15 -21.91 17.83 -19.66
N ALA A 16 -23.18 17.88 -19.24
CA ALA A 16 -24.14 18.87 -19.73
C ALA A 16 -23.75 20.31 -19.34
N THR A 17 -23.06 20.50 -18.23
CA THR A 17 -22.58 21.82 -17.81
C THR A 17 -21.36 22.23 -18.63
N LEU A 18 -20.38 21.34 -18.80
CA LEU A 18 -19.19 21.62 -19.62
C LEU A 18 -19.56 21.93 -21.07
N GLN A 19 -20.55 21.25 -21.66
CA GLN A 19 -21.04 21.53 -23.02
C GLN A 19 -21.58 22.95 -23.19
N LYS A 20 -22.09 23.56 -22.13
CA LYS A 20 -22.61 24.94 -22.17
C LYS A 20 -21.51 25.98 -21.96
N GLU A 21 -20.44 25.61 -21.27
CA GLU A 21 -19.40 26.55 -20.83
C GLU A 21 -18.14 26.55 -21.70
N LEU A 22 -17.89 25.46 -22.45
CA LEU A 22 -16.66 25.26 -23.19
C LEU A 22 -16.93 25.03 -24.67
N ASP A 23 -16.14 25.70 -25.51
CA ASP A 23 -15.98 25.39 -26.92
C ASP A 23 -14.87 24.33 -27.07
N ALA A 24 -15.22 23.07 -26.75
CA ALA A 24 -14.30 21.93 -26.77
C ALA A 24 -15.05 20.65 -27.13
N GLU A 25 -14.32 19.63 -27.59
CA GLU A 25 -14.89 18.30 -27.76
C GLU A 25 -15.08 17.67 -26.38
N ILE A 26 -16.30 17.25 -26.06
CA ILE A 26 -16.64 16.64 -24.77
C ILE A 26 -17.32 15.31 -25.01
N LYS A 27 -16.83 14.25 -24.35
CA LYS A 27 -17.38 12.90 -24.39
C LYS A 27 -17.73 12.42 -22.99
N LEU A 28 -18.85 11.72 -22.89
CA LEU A 28 -19.24 10.96 -21.71
C LEU A 28 -19.02 9.47 -22.01
N ALA A 29 -18.27 8.78 -21.16
CA ALA A 29 -18.00 7.36 -21.28
C ALA A 29 -18.13 6.67 -19.92
N GLY A 30 -18.51 5.39 -19.91
CA GLY A 30 -18.59 4.65 -18.65
C GLY A 30 -19.60 3.51 -18.65
N ALA A 31 -19.55 2.71 -17.60
CA ALA A 31 -20.52 1.67 -17.28
C ALA A 31 -20.45 1.33 -15.78
N GLY A 32 -21.60 0.99 -15.19
CA GLY A 32 -21.69 0.61 -13.78
C GLY A 32 -21.23 1.73 -12.84
N MET A 33 -20.17 1.47 -12.08
CA MET A 33 -19.57 2.38 -11.08
C MET A 33 -18.44 3.25 -11.65
N HIS A 34 -18.11 3.10 -12.94
CA HIS A 34 -17.01 3.81 -13.58
C HIS A 34 -17.57 4.73 -14.67
N TRP A 35 -17.66 6.03 -14.38
CA TRP A 35 -18.14 7.05 -15.30
C TRP A 35 -17.15 8.20 -15.41
N ASP A 36 -16.84 8.57 -16.64
CA ASP A 36 -15.81 9.55 -16.98
C ASP A 36 -16.35 10.60 -17.96
N VAL A 37 -15.92 11.84 -17.77
CA VAL A 37 -16.08 12.92 -18.75
C VAL A 37 -14.72 13.27 -19.33
N LEU A 38 -14.58 13.13 -20.65
CA LEU A 38 -13.37 13.48 -21.39
C LEU A 38 -13.58 14.83 -22.06
N VAL A 39 -12.62 15.74 -21.91
CA VAL A 39 -12.64 17.06 -22.54
C VAL A 39 -11.38 17.23 -23.36
N THR A 40 -11.50 17.57 -24.63
CA THR A 40 -10.37 17.71 -25.56
C THR A 40 -10.41 19.08 -26.22
N GLY A 41 -9.36 19.88 -25.94
CA GLY A 41 -9.09 21.14 -26.61
C GLY A 41 -7.89 21.04 -27.56
N PRO A 42 -7.50 22.14 -28.22
CA PRO A 42 -6.42 22.12 -29.22
C PRO A 42 -5.03 21.77 -28.69
N LYS A 43 -4.74 22.08 -27.42
CA LYS A 43 -3.43 21.88 -26.79
C LYS A 43 -3.46 21.01 -25.55
N HIS A 44 -4.62 20.96 -24.89
CA HIS A 44 -4.81 20.37 -23.57
C HIS A 44 -6.05 19.49 -23.59
N SER A 45 -6.02 18.45 -22.77
CA SER A 45 -7.16 17.58 -22.53
C SER A 45 -7.31 17.29 -21.05
N CYS A 46 -8.51 16.84 -20.66
CA CYS A 46 -8.82 16.40 -19.31
C CYS A 46 -9.56 15.07 -19.35
N THR A 47 -9.35 14.24 -18.32
CA THR A 47 -10.26 13.15 -17.95
C THR A 47 -10.78 13.45 -16.56
N ILE A 48 -12.10 13.36 -16.36
CA ILE A 48 -12.74 13.55 -15.05
C ILE A 48 -13.47 12.27 -14.69
N HIS A 49 -12.97 11.55 -13.70
CA HIS A 49 -13.65 10.38 -13.14
C HIS A 49 -14.66 10.83 -12.09
N CYS A 50 -15.89 10.32 -12.17
CA CYS A 50 -16.98 10.65 -11.27
C CYS A 50 -17.24 9.50 -10.30
N PHE A 51 -17.08 9.77 -9.01
CA PHE A 51 -17.39 8.84 -7.93
C PHE A 51 -18.55 9.36 -7.09
N TYR A 52 -19.28 8.46 -6.45
CA TYR A 52 -20.23 8.81 -5.40
C TYR A 52 -19.87 8.06 -4.13
N TYR A 53 -19.79 8.81 -3.04
CA TYR A 53 -19.51 8.26 -1.73
C TYR A 53 -20.74 8.38 -0.84
N ASP A 54 -21.04 7.28 -0.13
CA ASP A 54 -22.08 7.19 0.90
C ASP A 54 -21.44 6.59 2.16
N PHE A 55 -20.48 7.33 2.72
CA PHE A 55 -19.78 6.97 3.96
C PHE A 55 -20.25 7.86 5.11
N ARG A 56 -19.99 7.42 6.36
CA ARG A 56 -20.56 8.01 7.59
C ARG A 56 -20.44 9.55 7.66
N ASP A 57 -19.33 10.12 7.20
CA ASP A 57 -19.06 11.57 7.31
C ASP A 57 -19.16 12.34 5.99
N TYR A 58 -19.48 11.66 4.88
CA TYR A 58 -19.61 12.30 3.58
C TYR A 58 -20.56 11.53 2.65
N LYS A 59 -21.58 12.27 2.18
CA LYS A 59 -22.54 11.80 1.18
C LYS A 59 -22.56 12.77 0.01
N GLY A 60 -21.99 12.38 -1.13
CA GLY A 60 -21.92 13.25 -2.30
C GLY A 60 -20.93 12.81 -3.37
N PRO A 61 -20.82 13.62 -4.45
CA PRO A 61 -19.93 13.32 -5.56
C PRO A 61 -18.49 13.73 -5.29
N GLU A 62 -17.54 12.89 -5.71
CA GLU A 62 -16.15 13.29 -5.86
C GLU A 62 -15.77 13.24 -7.34
N TYR A 63 -15.12 14.31 -7.81
CA TYR A 63 -14.61 14.45 -9.16
C TYR A 63 -13.10 14.36 -9.10
N TYR A 64 -12.57 13.37 -9.80
CA TYR A 64 -11.14 13.18 -9.90
C TYR A 64 -10.63 13.56 -11.29
N VAL A 65 -9.93 14.70 -11.34
CA VAL A 65 -9.51 15.37 -12.57
C VAL A 65 -8.07 15.00 -12.89
N TRP A 66 -7.84 14.55 -14.12
CA TRP A 66 -6.52 14.40 -14.73
C TRP A 66 -6.33 15.45 -15.81
N LEU A 67 -5.25 16.22 -15.71
CA LEU A 67 -4.87 17.25 -16.68
C LEU A 67 -3.76 16.74 -17.59
N PHE A 68 -3.97 16.85 -18.90
CA PHE A 68 -3.03 16.39 -19.90
C PHE A 68 -2.58 17.52 -20.82
N ALA A 69 -1.29 17.56 -21.12
CA ALA A 69 -0.73 18.33 -22.22
C ALA A 69 -0.18 17.34 -23.26
N LYS A 70 -0.80 17.32 -24.45
CA LYS A 70 -0.63 16.22 -25.42
C LYS A 70 -0.98 14.89 -24.76
N ASP A 71 -0.03 13.95 -24.72
CA ASP A 71 -0.21 12.60 -24.16
C ASP A 71 0.40 12.45 -22.75
N ASN A 72 0.97 13.52 -22.20
CA ASN A 72 1.56 13.50 -20.86
C ASN A 72 0.58 14.03 -19.83
N ARG A 73 0.40 13.28 -18.74
CA ARG A 73 -0.37 13.74 -17.59
C ARG A 73 0.48 14.71 -16.76
N GLU A 74 0.03 15.95 -16.68
CA GLU A 74 0.76 17.05 -16.04
C GLU A 74 0.40 17.20 -14.56
N ALA A 75 -0.87 16.97 -14.22
CA ALA A 75 -1.37 17.08 -12.85
C ALA A 75 -2.66 16.31 -12.62
N THR A 76 -2.97 16.07 -11.35
CA THR A 76 -4.19 15.42 -10.89
C THR A 76 -4.83 16.18 -9.74
N GLY A 77 -6.13 16.01 -9.49
CA GLY A 77 -6.76 16.64 -8.33
C GLY A 77 -8.15 16.10 -8.04
N ARG A 78 -8.51 16.04 -6.75
CA ARG A 78 -9.83 15.63 -6.29
C ARG A 78 -10.60 16.83 -5.77
N SER A 79 -11.81 17.05 -6.29
CA SER A 79 -12.76 18.04 -5.79
C SER A 79 -14.10 17.40 -5.48
N ARG A 80 -14.79 17.91 -4.46
CA ARG A 80 -16.15 17.50 -4.09
C ARG A 80 -17.22 18.41 -4.69
N THR A 81 -16.83 19.38 -5.49
CA THR A 81 -17.75 20.37 -6.04
C THR A 81 -17.70 20.38 -7.56
N LEU A 82 -18.89 20.42 -8.15
CA LEU A 82 -19.04 20.57 -9.59
C LEU A 82 -18.41 21.88 -10.09
N LYS A 83 -18.57 22.96 -9.32
CA LYS A 83 -18.08 24.30 -9.66
C LYS A 83 -16.56 24.37 -9.75
N GLU A 84 -15.83 23.85 -8.77
CA GLU A 84 -14.36 23.84 -8.80
C GLU A 84 -13.86 22.99 -9.97
N THR A 85 -14.46 21.81 -10.17
CA THR A 85 -14.15 20.89 -11.28
C THR A 85 -14.33 21.55 -12.65
N ILE A 86 -15.42 22.27 -12.87
CA ILE A 86 -15.62 22.99 -14.13
C ILE A 86 -14.62 24.14 -14.27
N THR A 87 -14.36 24.87 -13.19
CA THR A 87 -13.44 26.03 -13.21
C THR A 87 -12.03 25.60 -13.61
N ILE A 88 -11.50 24.54 -13.02
CA ILE A 88 -10.17 24.02 -13.34
C ILE A 88 -10.10 23.50 -14.78
N VAL A 89 -11.09 22.73 -15.22
CA VAL A 89 -11.13 22.20 -16.60
C VAL A 89 -11.22 23.35 -17.60
N SER A 90 -12.06 24.35 -17.34
CA SER A 90 -12.18 25.54 -18.18
C SER A 90 -10.87 26.31 -18.32
N GLN A 91 -10.18 26.53 -17.19
CA GLN A 91 -8.89 27.22 -17.20
C GLN A 91 -7.82 26.42 -17.93
N TRP A 92 -7.74 25.10 -17.69
CA TRP A 92 -6.77 24.23 -18.36
C TRP A 92 -6.99 24.19 -19.87
N ILE A 93 -8.22 23.93 -20.33
CA ILE A 93 -8.57 23.87 -21.74
C ILE A 93 -8.31 25.21 -22.46
N LYS A 94 -8.49 26.34 -21.76
CA LYS A 94 -8.17 27.70 -22.26
C LYS A 94 -6.68 28.04 -22.25
N GLY A 95 -5.82 27.12 -21.82
CA GLY A 95 -4.36 27.29 -21.87
C GLY A 95 -3.73 27.92 -20.62
N ALA A 96 -4.40 27.87 -19.47
CA ALA A 96 -3.76 28.30 -18.21
C ALA A 96 -2.52 27.45 -17.93
N SER A 97 -1.43 28.09 -17.51
CA SER A 97 -0.21 27.39 -17.08
C SER A 97 -0.46 26.59 -15.80
N LEU A 98 0.24 25.48 -15.62
CA LEU A 98 0.16 24.67 -14.40
C LEU A 98 0.47 25.48 -13.13
N LEU A 99 1.45 26.39 -13.17
CA LEU A 99 1.78 27.27 -12.04
C LEU A 99 0.58 28.13 -11.59
N LYS A 100 -0.15 28.69 -12.54
CA LYS A 100 -1.38 29.45 -12.26
C LYS A 100 -2.46 28.54 -11.66
N LEU A 101 -2.63 27.33 -12.19
CA LEU A 101 -3.61 26.39 -11.66
C LEU A 101 -3.27 25.97 -10.23
N TYR A 102 -1.99 25.74 -9.90
CA TYR A 102 -1.55 25.44 -8.56
C TYR A 102 -1.82 26.55 -7.54
N HIS A 103 -1.72 27.81 -7.98
CA HIS A 103 -2.08 28.97 -7.16
C HIS A 103 -3.60 29.06 -6.95
N ASP A 104 -4.37 28.92 -8.03
CA ASP A 104 -5.83 29.13 -7.99
C ASP A 104 -6.59 27.91 -7.41
N HIS A 105 -6.00 26.71 -7.46
CA HIS A 105 -6.60 25.44 -7.06
C HIS A 105 -5.65 24.61 -6.16
N PRO A 106 -5.65 24.85 -4.83
CA PRO A 106 -4.75 24.16 -3.89
C PRO A 106 -4.92 22.63 -3.81
N PHE A 107 -6.02 22.08 -4.32
CA PHE A 107 -6.25 20.63 -4.30
C PHE A 107 -5.49 19.85 -5.39
N LEU A 108 -5.00 20.54 -6.44
CA LEU A 108 -4.21 19.92 -7.49
C LEU A 108 -2.88 19.39 -6.94
N ASP A 109 -2.57 18.12 -7.19
CA ASP A 109 -1.34 17.45 -6.75
C ASP A 109 -1.02 17.76 -5.28
N ARG A 110 -2.05 17.91 -4.45
CA ARG A 110 -1.92 18.40 -3.07
C ARG A 110 -0.94 17.55 -2.29
N GLU A 111 -1.09 16.22 -2.37
CA GLU A 111 -0.24 15.26 -1.69
C GLU A 111 1.22 15.32 -2.20
N LYS A 112 1.41 15.34 -3.52
CA LYS A 112 2.74 15.48 -4.13
C LYS A 112 3.43 16.78 -3.68
N ARG A 113 2.75 17.93 -3.78
CA ARG A 113 3.28 19.23 -3.37
C ARG A 113 3.57 19.31 -1.87
N GLN A 114 2.75 18.65 -1.05
CA GLN A 114 3.00 18.53 0.38
C GLN A 114 4.28 17.73 0.64
N LEU A 115 4.50 16.62 -0.08
CA LEU A 115 5.72 15.83 0.03
C LEU A 115 6.96 16.58 -0.48
N GLU A 116 6.85 17.37 -1.56
CA GLU A 116 7.92 18.27 -2.03
C GLU A 116 8.29 19.30 -0.94
N HIS A 117 7.29 19.84 -0.25
CA HIS A 117 7.51 20.75 0.87
C HIS A 117 8.20 20.06 2.06
N VAL A 118 7.74 18.87 2.44
CA VAL A 118 8.34 18.05 3.50
C VAL A 118 9.80 17.72 3.15
N GLU A 119 10.07 17.32 1.92
CA GLU A 119 11.41 17.02 1.43
C GLU A 119 12.35 18.21 1.60
N ALA A 120 11.93 19.40 1.14
CA ALA A 120 12.72 20.62 1.28
C ALA A 120 12.98 20.99 2.75
N LEU A 121 11.99 20.84 3.63
CA LEU A 121 12.16 21.07 5.06
C LEU A 121 13.12 20.06 5.69
N PHE A 122 13.02 18.78 5.34
CA PHE A 122 13.89 17.75 5.89
C PHE A 122 15.34 17.94 5.43
N MET A 123 15.58 18.37 4.19
CA MET A 123 16.91 18.74 3.73
C MET A 123 17.42 20.01 4.40
N HIS A 124 16.55 20.94 4.78
CA HIS A 124 16.92 22.11 5.57
C HIS A 124 17.38 21.72 6.99
N TYR A 125 16.61 20.87 7.68
CA TYR A 125 16.94 20.39 9.02
C TYR A 125 18.14 19.44 9.03
N CYS A 126 18.25 18.59 8.00
CA CYS A 126 19.26 17.55 7.86
C CYS A 126 19.87 17.58 6.45
N PRO A 127 20.85 18.46 6.17
CA PRO A 127 21.45 18.57 4.84
C PRO A 127 22.06 17.27 4.30
N SER A 128 22.44 16.34 5.19
CA SER A 128 22.94 15.01 4.81
C SER A 128 21.90 14.15 4.08
N LEU A 129 20.60 14.38 4.30
CA LEU A 129 19.53 13.69 3.55
C LEU A 129 19.56 14.06 2.07
N GLY A 130 19.96 15.29 1.72
CA GLY A 130 20.13 15.72 0.33
C GLY A 130 21.23 14.98 -0.43
N GLN A 131 22.08 14.22 0.27
CA GLN A 131 23.13 13.37 -0.32
C GLN A 131 22.68 11.91 -0.51
N THR A 132 21.44 11.57 -0.12
CA THR A 132 20.86 10.24 -0.28
C THR A 132 20.09 10.15 -1.60
N ALA A 133 19.82 8.93 -2.09
CA ALA A 133 18.86 8.75 -3.16
C ALA A 133 17.47 9.09 -2.61
N HIS A 134 16.78 10.04 -3.23
CA HIS A 134 15.43 10.41 -2.83
C HIS A 134 14.58 10.72 -4.05
N GLN A 135 13.29 10.41 -3.93
CA GLN A 135 12.32 10.66 -4.99
C GLN A 135 10.90 10.58 -4.44
N ILE A 136 10.01 11.35 -5.05
CA ILE A 136 8.56 11.20 -4.89
C ILE A 136 8.07 10.26 -5.99
N ILE A 137 7.48 9.14 -5.57
CA ILE A 137 6.96 8.09 -6.43
C ILE A 137 5.45 8.14 -6.38
N GLU A 138 4.80 8.06 -7.54
CA GLU A 138 3.37 7.86 -7.63
C GLU A 138 3.05 6.36 -7.55
N GLY A 139 2.25 5.99 -6.55
CA GLY A 139 1.78 4.63 -6.33
C GLY A 139 0.41 4.35 -6.97
N TYR A 140 -0.15 3.20 -6.60
CA TYR A 140 -1.50 2.84 -7.02
C TYR A 140 -2.54 3.85 -6.52
N PHE A 141 -3.59 4.03 -7.32
CA PHE A 141 -4.69 4.98 -7.04
C PHE A 141 -4.23 6.44 -6.87
N ILE A 142 -3.07 6.78 -7.45
CA ILE A 142 -2.45 8.12 -7.41
C ILE A 142 -2.23 8.60 -5.97
N THR A 143 -1.77 7.69 -5.13
CA THR A 143 -1.12 8.05 -3.87
C THR A 143 0.33 8.43 -4.16
N TYR A 144 0.92 9.29 -3.34
CA TYR A 144 2.33 9.65 -3.49
C TYR A 144 3.12 9.20 -2.27
N SER A 145 4.36 8.78 -2.51
CA SER A 145 5.29 8.46 -1.43
C SER A 145 6.63 9.16 -1.68
N LEU A 146 7.15 9.83 -0.65
CA LEU A 146 8.51 10.32 -0.64
C LEU A 146 9.42 9.22 -0.09
N THR A 147 10.51 8.92 -0.79
CA THR A 147 11.48 7.91 -0.35
C THR A 147 12.82 8.57 -0.11
N PHE A 148 13.50 8.19 0.98
CA PHE A 148 14.92 8.43 1.20
C PHE A 148 15.63 7.08 1.28
N GLY A 149 16.77 6.93 0.62
CA GLY A 149 17.47 5.66 0.51
C GLY A 149 18.98 5.81 0.41
N LYS A 150 19.71 4.97 1.14
CA LYS A 150 21.16 4.85 1.07
C LYS A 150 21.57 3.41 1.32
N GLU A 151 22.12 2.77 0.28
CA GLU A 151 22.48 1.35 0.30
C GLU A 151 21.26 0.49 0.69
N GLU A 152 21.38 -0.31 1.75
CA GLU A 152 20.32 -1.16 2.28
C GLU A 152 19.30 -0.45 3.18
N ARG A 153 19.47 0.83 3.51
CA ARG A 153 18.55 1.56 4.40
C ARG A 153 17.65 2.47 3.60
N SER A 154 16.36 2.44 3.89
CA SER A 154 15.42 3.41 3.33
C SER A 154 14.33 3.81 4.32
N CYS A 155 13.70 4.94 4.05
CA CYS A 155 12.46 5.36 4.69
C CYS A 155 11.47 5.80 3.61
N GLU A 156 10.27 5.23 3.62
CA GLU A 156 9.14 5.64 2.78
C GLU A 156 8.17 6.47 3.62
N LEU A 157 7.77 7.63 3.12
CA LEU A 157 6.86 8.55 3.77
C LEU A 157 5.60 8.71 2.92
N LYS A 158 4.44 8.61 3.58
CA LYS A 158 3.11 8.83 2.97
C LYS A 158 2.34 9.84 3.81
N SER A 159 1.60 10.72 3.15
CA SER A 159 0.72 11.65 3.84
C SER A 159 -0.52 10.93 4.37
N VAL A 160 -0.85 11.10 5.65
CA VAL A 160 -2.08 10.55 6.28
C VAL A 160 -3.01 11.67 6.75
N GLY A 161 -2.76 12.90 6.31
CA GLY A 161 -3.53 14.08 6.74
C GLY A 161 -2.88 15.37 6.27
N SER A 162 -3.25 16.51 6.89
CA SER A 162 -2.62 17.79 6.54
C SER A 162 -1.16 17.87 6.96
N ASP A 163 -0.81 17.26 8.10
CA ASP A 163 0.52 17.47 8.72
C ASP A 163 1.13 16.19 9.28
N THR A 164 0.49 15.04 9.07
CA THR A 164 0.92 13.74 9.60
C THR A 164 1.46 12.85 8.49
N LEU A 165 2.59 12.20 8.76
CA LEU A 165 3.26 11.28 7.86
C LEU A 165 3.29 9.89 8.47
N SER A 166 2.85 8.90 7.69
CA SER A 166 3.19 7.49 7.95
C SER A 166 4.57 7.23 7.36
N CYS A 167 5.47 6.72 8.20
CA CYS A 167 6.86 6.47 7.85
C CYS A 167 7.16 4.98 8.00
N ASN A 168 7.57 4.32 6.92
CA ASN A 168 8.02 2.93 6.90
C ASN A 168 9.55 2.90 6.79
N PHE A 169 10.21 2.42 7.84
CA PHE A 169 11.67 2.34 7.91
C PHE A 169 12.12 0.94 7.50
N CYS A 170 12.91 0.86 6.43
CA CYS A 170 13.28 -0.42 5.84
C CYS A 170 14.79 -0.71 5.89
N TRP A 171 15.12 -2.00 6.02
CA TRP A 171 16.47 -2.56 5.92
C TRP A 171 16.46 -3.72 4.93
N ASP A 172 17.23 -3.60 3.85
CA ASP A 172 17.33 -4.58 2.76
C ASP A 172 15.95 -4.93 2.17
N GLY A 173 15.10 -3.92 2.04
CA GLY A 173 13.73 -4.05 1.55
C GLY A 173 12.69 -4.59 2.56
N ALA A 174 13.10 -5.02 3.76
CA ALA A 174 12.16 -5.38 4.84
C ALA A 174 11.68 -4.12 5.54
N THR A 175 10.39 -4.02 5.87
CA THR A 175 9.97 -3.01 6.85
C THR A 175 10.39 -3.47 8.23
N ILE A 176 11.20 -2.66 8.92
CA ILE A 176 11.69 -2.96 10.27
C ILE A 176 10.78 -2.36 11.32
N PHE A 177 10.37 -1.12 11.13
CA PHE A 177 9.40 -0.47 12.00
C PHE A 177 8.63 0.60 11.24
N LYS A 178 7.51 0.99 11.83
CA LYS A 178 6.64 2.04 11.31
C LYS A 178 6.38 3.06 12.41
N THR A 179 6.28 4.32 12.03
CA THR A 179 5.70 5.34 12.92
C THR A 179 4.77 6.25 12.14
N THR A 180 3.86 6.92 12.85
CA THR A 180 2.95 7.90 12.29
C THR A 180 3.07 9.16 13.14
N GLU A 181 3.72 10.17 12.60
CA GLU A 181 4.10 11.37 13.35
C GLU A 181 3.80 12.63 12.53
N PRO A 182 3.53 13.77 13.19
CA PRO A 182 3.60 15.05 12.52
C PRO A 182 4.97 15.28 11.89
N PHE A 183 5.03 15.92 10.72
CA PHE A 183 6.32 16.33 10.18
C PHE A 183 6.98 17.32 11.16
N SER A 184 8.24 17.07 11.49
CA SER A 184 8.99 17.84 12.50
C SER A 184 10.48 17.69 12.27
N GLU A 185 11.28 18.57 12.89
CA GLU A 185 12.73 18.46 12.90
C GLU A 185 13.20 17.13 13.53
N SER A 186 12.55 16.68 14.62
CA SER A 186 12.83 15.39 15.25
C SER A 186 12.63 14.20 14.31
N LEU A 187 11.58 14.23 13.48
CA LEU A 187 11.34 13.19 12.48
C LEU A 187 12.42 13.21 11.39
N ALA A 188 12.86 14.39 10.95
CA ALA A 188 13.98 14.51 10.01
C ALA A 188 15.28 13.91 10.58
N TRP A 189 15.59 14.16 11.86
CA TRP A 189 16.73 13.53 12.53
C TRP A 189 16.60 12.02 12.63
N LEU A 190 15.42 11.49 12.97
CA LEU A 190 15.19 10.04 13.02
C LEU A 190 15.45 9.38 11.65
N ILE A 191 14.98 10.00 10.56
CA ILE A 191 15.22 9.52 9.20
C ILE A 191 16.71 9.60 8.85
N SER A 192 17.38 10.69 9.19
CA SER A 192 18.82 10.83 8.97
C SER A 192 19.63 9.78 9.75
N ASP A 193 19.28 9.53 11.01
CA ASP A 193 19.94 8.51 11.82
C ASP A 193 19.77 7.12 11.22
N TRP A 194 18.57 6.78 10.74
CA TRP A 194 18.31 5.51 10.09
C TRP A 194 19.02 5.37 8.73
N VAL A 195 18.78 6.33 7.82
CA VAL A 195 19.19 6.23 6.41
C VAL A 195 20.66 6.60 6.24
N VAL A 196 21.11 7.70 6.84
CA VAL A 196 22.47 8.23 6.63
C VAL A 196 23.46 7.62 7.60
N ASN A 197 23.14 7.65 8.90
CA ASN A 197 24.04 7.21 9.96
C ASN A 197 23.98 5.70 10.20
N LYS A 198 23.01 5.00 9.58
CA LYS A 198 22.76 3.56 9.74
C LYS A 198 22.68 3.15 11.21
N ALA A 199 22.04 3.99 12.03
CA ALA A 199 21.87 3.74 13.46
C ALA A 199 21.16 2.39 13.66
N MET A 200 21.72 1.57 14.55
CA MET A 200 21.10 0.30 14.91
C MET A 200 19.82 0.54 15.73
N PRO A 201 18.85 -0.37 15.68
CA PRO A 201 17.61 -0.29 16.47
C PRO A 201 17.83 0.05 17.95
N SER A 202 18.81 -0.57 18.61
CA SER A 202 19.15 -0.27 20.01
C SER A 202 19.55 1.19 20.24
N ALA A 203 20.40 1.75 19.37
CA ALA A 203 20.83 3.15 19.42
C ALA A 203 19.67 4.12 19.14
N LEU A 204 18.76 3.75 18.21
CA LEU A 204 17.53 4.52 17.98
C LEU A 204 16.63 4.49 19.20
N LYS A 205 16.49 3.35 19.89
CA LYS A 205 15.65 3.24 21.09
C LYS A 205 16.19 4.08 22.25
N GLU A 206 17.51 4.16 22.40
CA GLU A 206 18.14 5.02 23.41
C GLU A 206 17.88 6.51 23.12
N ARG A 207 18.01 6.92 21.85
CA ARG A 207 17.82 8.32 21.44
C ARG A 207 16.35 8.74 21.36
N TYR A 208 15.46 7.81 21.01
CA TYR A 208 14.02 8.01 20.84
C TYR A 208 13.26 6.99 21.72
N PRO A 209 13.17 7.21 23.04
CA PRO A 209 12.61 6.22 23.97
C PRO A 209 11.17 5.80 23.66
N ASP A 210 10.37 6.70 23.08
CA ASP A 210 8.97 6.45 22.73
C ASP A 210 8.80 5.71 21.39
N LEU A 211 9.88 5.53 20.60
CA LEU A 211 9.83 4.85 19.32
C LEU A 211 9.54 3.35 19.50
N TYR A 212 8.45 2.87 18.90
CA TYR A 212 8.15 1.44 18.84
C TYR A 212 8.85 0.79 17.64
N LEU A 213 9.81 -0.08 17.89
CA LEU A 213 10.62 -0.73 16.85
C LEU A 213 10.13 -2.12 16.44
N GLY A 214 9.19 -2.70 17.19
CA GLY A 214 8.76 -4.09 16.98
C GLY A 214 9.86 -5.13 17.27
N VAL A 215 9.51 -6.41 17.18
CA VAL A 215 10.42 -7.53 17.48
C VAL A 215 11.44 -7.77 16.37
N ILE A 216 11.05 -7.53 15.11
CA ILE A 216 11.88 -7.79 13.93
C ILE A 216 13.18 -6.97 13.93
N ALA A 217 13.17 -5.77 14.53
CA ALA A 217 14.33 -4.89 14.58
C ALA A 217 15.51 -5.52 15.33
N GLU A 218 15.24 -6.19 16.45
CA GLU A 218 16.26 -6.87 17.25
C GLU A 218 16.91 -8.03 16.48
N TYR A 219 16.12 -8.78 15.71
CA TYR A 219 16.63 -9.86 14.88
C TYR A 219 17.56 -9.33 13.79
N TYR A 220 17.16 -8.25 13.14
CA TYR A 220 17.99 -7.59 12.12
C TYR A 220 19.31 -7.08 12.69
N GLU A 221 19.29 -6.44 13.86
CA GLU A 221 20.50 -5.97 14.54
C GLU A 221 21.47 -7.12 14.87
N LYS A 222 20.94 -8.30 15.21
CA LYS A 222 21.72 -9.51 15.51
C LYS A 222 22.15 -10.32 14.28
N GLY A 223 21.86 -9.85 13.06
CA GLY A 223 22.16 -10.57 11.82
C GLY A 223 21.25 -11.77 11.55
N LYS A 224 20.08 -11.83 12.20
CA LYS A 224 19.07 -12.89 12.09
C LYS A 224 17.78 -12.38 11.42
N GLY A 225 17.88 -11.41 10.52
CA GLY A 225 16.72 -10.72 9.95
C GLY A 225 15.70 -11.65 9.29
N ILE A 226 16.15 -12.72 8.61
CA ILE A 226 15.24 -13.69 7.98
C ILE A 226 14.42 -14.46 9.02
N GLU A 227 15.06 -14.89 10.12
CA GLU A 227 14.36 -15.57 11.22
C GLU A 227 13.30 -14.64 11.84
N GLY A 228 13.64 -13.36 12.03
CA GLY A 228 12.70 -12.35 12.51
C GLY A 228 11.52 -12.12 11.57
N GLU A 229 11.75 -12.10 10.26
CA GLU A 229 10.67 -11.99 9.25
C GLU A 229 9.75 -13.20 9.23
N PHE A 230 10.30 -14.40 9.44
CA PHE A 230 9.47 -15.60 9.52
C PHE A 230 8.57 -15.50 10.75
N LEU A 231 9.12 -15.23 11.93
CA LEU A 231 8.32 -15.06 13.15
C LEU A 231 7.20 -14.02 12.97
N ASP A 232 7.53 -12.85 12.43
CA ASP A 232 6.55 -11.78 12.15
C ASP A 232 5.44 -12.27 11.20
N SER A 233 5.80 -13.02 10.15
CA SER A 233 4.82 -13.60 9.23
C SER A 233 3.88 -14.63 9.87
N TRP A 234 4.35 -15.37 10.88
CA TRP A 234 3.52 -16.30 11.63
C TRP A 234 2.56 -15.57 12.59
N ASP A 235 3.03 -14.50 13.22
CA ASP A 235 2.18 -13.62 14.05
C ASP A 235 1.05 -13.00 13.22
N GLU A 236 1.35 -12.53 12.00
CA GLU A 236 0.34 -12.04 11.06
C GLU A 236 -0.69 -13.11 10.68
N MET A 237 -0.26 -14.37 10.46
CA MET A 237 -1.17 -15.44 10.09
C MET A 237 -2.04 -15.89 11.26
N GLU A 238 -1.52 -15.93 12.49
CA GLU A 238 -2.36 -16.17 13.66
C GLU A 238 -3.46 -15.12 13.78
N LEU A 239 -3.12 -13.82 13.64
CA LEU A 239 -4.10 -12.74 13.67
C LEU A 239 -5.10 -12.81 12.51
N PHE A 240 -4.66 -13.18 11.30
CA PHE A 240 -5.52 -13.28 10.14
C PHE A 240 -6.61 -14.36 10.30
N PHE A 241 -6.24 -15.50 10.89
CA PHE A 241 -7.14 -16.62 11.14
C PHE A 241 -7.81 -16.56 12.53
N ASP A 242 -7.52 -15.55 13.35
CA ASP A 242 -8.19 -15.35 14.64
C ASP A 242 -9.41 -14.45 14.43
N GLY A 243 -10.62 -15.01 14.55
CA GLY A 243 -11.85 -14.23 14.57
C GLY A 243 -12.86 -14.46 13.44
N GLN A 244 -12.61 -15.35 12.46
CA GLN A 244 -13.69 -15.82 11.58
C GLN A 244 -14.23 -17.19 12.05
N HIS A 245 -15.55 -17.36 11.99
CA HIS A 245 -16.33 -18.43 12.63
C HIS A 245 -15.99 -19.90 12.23
N HIS A 246 -14.95 -20.13 11.43
CA HIS A 246 -14.47 -21.45 11.01
C HIS A 246 -12.94 -21.67 11.21
N GLU A 247 -12.22 -20.72 11.81
CA GLU A 247 -10.75 -20.61 11.76
C GLU A 247 -9.99 -21.06 13.02
N ASP A 248 -10.69 -21.41 14.12
CA ASP A 248 -10.07 -21.94 15.35
C ASP A 248 -9.16 -23.15 15.08
N LYS A 249 -9.51 -23.95 14.08
CA LYS A 249 -8.73 -25.12 13.67
C LYS A 249 -7.43 -24.73 12.95
N MET A 250 -7.48 -23.72 12.09
CA MET A 250 -6.28 -23.23 11.43
C MET A 250 -5.34 -22.61 12.45
N VAL A 251 -5.86 -21.78 13.36
CA VAL A 251 -5.08 -21.22 14.47
C VAL A 251 -4.48 -22.33 15.35
N THR A 252 -5.26 -23.37 15.67
CA THR A 252 -4.75 -24.52 16.43
C THR A 252 -3.61 -25.23 15.67
N LEU A 253 -3.78 -25.45 14.37
CA LEU A 253 -2.75 -26.07 13.53
C LEU A 253 -1.48 -25.22 13.45
N ILE A 254 -1.64 -23.91 13.27
CA ILE A 254 -0.56 -22.92 13.28
C ILE A 254 0.22 -23.02 14.59
N ARG A 255 -0.46 -22.94 15.74
CA ARG A 255 0.19 -23.06 17.06
C ARG A 255 0.95 -24.38 17.23
N ARG A 256 0.40 -25.50 16.75
CA ARG A 256 1.11 -26.80 16.79
C ARG A 256 2.37 -26.81 15.92
N MET A 257 2.35 -26.18 14.75
CA MET A 257 3.54 -26.04 13.91
C MET A 257 4.60 -25.15 14.58
N ARG A 258 4.18 -24.09 15.29
CA ARG A 258 5.08 -23.23 16.07
C ARG A 258 5.70 -23.93 17.26
N GLU A 259 4.94 -24.77 17.98
CA GLU A 259 5.48 -25.61 19.05
C GLU A 259 6.62 -26.54 18.56
N LYS A 260 6.65 -26.83 17.25
CA LYS A 260 7.72 -27.61 16.59
C LYS A 260 8.86 -26.74 16.06
N GLY A 261 8.77 -25.41 16.15
CA GLY A 261 9.80 -24.46 15.73
C GLY A 261 9.78 -24.13 14.23
N PHE A 262 8.71 -24.45 13.50
CA PHE A 262 8.63 -24.14 12.07
C PHE A 262 8.52 -22.64 11.78
N ASP A 263 8.15 -21.83 12.76
CA ASP A 263 8.12 -20.36 12.67
C ASP A 263 9.51 -19.71 12.59
N HIS A 264 10.56 -20.41 13.02
CA HIS A 264 11.94 -20.00 12.79
C HIS A 264 12.48 -20.45 11.42
N LEU A 265 11.77 -21.36 10.75
CA LEU A 265 12.27 -22.06 9.57
C LEU A 265 11.47 -21.78 8.29
N LEU A 266 10.21 -21.38 8.39
CA LEU A 266 9.33 -21.19 7.24
C LEU A 266 8.68 -19.83 7.33
N ARG A 267 8.52 -19.17 6.18
CA ARG A 267 7.63 -18.01 6.07
C ARG A 267 6.19 -18.48 5.99
N ALA A 268 5.31 -17.84 6.74
CA ALA A 268 3.88 -18.01 6.61
C ALA A 268 3.25 -16.89 5.77
N GLY A 269 2.17 -17.20 5.08
CA GLY A 269 1.39 -16.26 4.28
C GLY A 269 0.04 -16.87 3.93
N GLN A 270 -0.76 -16.16 3.15
CA GLN A 270 -2.08 -16.66 2.76
C GLN A 270 -2.40 -16.45 1.28
N SER A 271 -3.35 -17.25 0.80
CA SER A 271 -4.06 -17.03 -0.45
C SER A 271 -5.54 -17.33 -0.21
N LEU A 272 -6.35 -16.26 -0.10
CA LEU A 272 -7.73 -16.34 0.38
C LEU A 272 -7.76 -16.98 1.78
N LEU A 273 -8.46 -18.10 1.95
CA LEU A 273 -8.56 -18.84 3.22
C LEU A 273 -7.53 -19.98 3.32
N THR A 274 -6.50 -19.99 2.47
CA THR A 274 -5.46 -21.02 2.45
C THR A 274 -4.20 -20.48 3.12
N LEU A 275 -3.70 -21.20 4.12
CA LEU A 275 -2.38 -20.96 4.69
C LEU A 275 -1.32 -21.45 3.70
N VAL A 276 -0.31 -20.62 3.45
CA VAL A 276 0.80 -20.92 2.55
C VAL A 276 2.11 -20.84 3.32
N LEU A 277 2.85 -21.94 3.35
CA LEU A 277 4.16 -22.03 3.98
C LEU A 277 5.23 -22.19 2.92
N SER A 278 6.35 -21.46 3.05
CA SER A 278 7.42 -21.49 2.05
C SER A 278 8.77 -21.13 2.66
N ARG A 279 9.83 -21.27 1.85
CA ARG A 279 11.17 -20.73 2.13
C ARG A 279 11.42 -19.40 1.41
N SER A 280 10.35 -18.70 1.01
CA SER A 280 10.48 -17.37 0.42
C SER A 280 10.96 -16.38 1.47
N ARG A 281 12.00 -15.60 1.16
CA ARG A 281 12.35 -14.48 2.02
C ARG A 281 11.24 -13.43 2.01
N ARG A 282 10.63 -13.13 0.86
CA ARG A 282 9.66 -12.03 0.68
C ARG A 282 8.27 -12.52 0.24
N HIS A 283 7.28 -11.63 0.31
CA HIS A 283 5.96 -11.87 -0.27
C HIS A 283 6.03 -12.02 -1.79
N GLY A 284 5.06 -12.76 -2.35
CA GLY A 284 4.98 -13.03 -3.78
C GLY A 284 5.81 -14.26 -4.15
N LEU A 285 5.18 -15.43 -4.15
CA LEU A 285 5.84 -16.67 -4.58
C LEU A 285 6.01 -16.67 -6.10
N ARG A 286 7.17 -17.13 -6.57
CA ARG A 286 7.37 -17.46 -7.98
C ARG A 286 6.58 -18.74 -8.32
N ASN A 287 6.22 -18.91 -9.60
CA ASN A 287 5.38 -20.04 -10.03
C ASN A 287 5.98 -21.42 -9.67
N GLU A 288 7.30 -21.55 -9.71
CA GLU A 288 8.01 -22.82 -9.44
C GLU A 288 8.52 -22.93 -8.00
N GLN A 289 8.23 -21.93 -7.16
CA GLN A 289 8.78 -21.88 -5.82
C GLN A 289 8.12 -22.93 -4.91
N PRO A 290 8.92 -23.78 -4.23
CA PRO A 290 8.38 -24.76 -3.29
C PRO A 290 7.56 -24.11 -2.18
N CYS A 291 6.32 -24.57 -2.04
CA CYS A 291 5.43 -24.18 -0.96
C CYS A 291 4.49 -25.31 -0.58
N LEU A 292 3.97 -25.23 0.64
CA LEU A 292 2.86 -26.04 1.12
C LEU A 292 1.64 -25.15 1.26
N ARG A 293 0.52 -25.59 0.69
CA ARG A 293 -0.78 -24.92 0.78
C ARG A 293 -1.69 -25.78 1.64
N ILE A 294 -2.17 -25.21 2.73
CA ILE A 294 -3.02 -25.89 3.70
C ILE A 294 -4.38 -25.20 3.73
N SER A 295 -5.41 -25.97 3.39
CA SER A 295 -6.81 -25.52 3.41
C SER A 295 -7.64 -26.44 4.29
N ILE A 296 -8.62 -25.87 4.99
CA ILE A 296 -9.59 -26.62 5.79
C ILE A 296 -10.96 -26.50 5.11
N GLY A 297 -11.61 -27.64 4.87
CA GLY A 297 -12.94 -27.68 4.26
C GLY A 297 -14.00 -27.06 5.16
N ASN A 298 -15.07 -26.52 4.56
CA ASN A 298 -16.11 -25.76 5.29
C ASN A 298 -17.17 -26.63 5.96
N ASP A 299 -17.26 -27.91 5.59
CA ASP A 299 -18.30 -28.83 6.05
C ASP A 299 -17.75 -29.85 7.04
N ALA A 300 -18.58 -30.23 8.02
CA ALA A 300 -18.24 -31.31 8.95
C ALA A 300 -18.37 -32.69 8.25
N PRO A 301 -17.38 -33.60 8.39
CA PRO A 301 -16.13 -33.42 9.14
C PRO A 301 -15.14 -32.51 8.38
N PHE A 302 -14.57 -31.53 9.11
CA PHE A 302 -13.61 -30.57 8.56
C PHE A 302 -12.35 -31.29 8.09
N THR A 303 -12.27 -31.54 6.78
CA THR A 303 -11.11 -32.15 6.13
C THR A 303 -9.99 -31.13 5.96
N MET A 304 -8.74 -31.60 6.03
CA MET A 304 -7.57 -30.78 5.70
C MET A 304 -6.98 -31.25 4.38
N THR A 305 -6.69 -30.32 3.49
CA THR A 305 -5.94 -30.60 2.27
C THR A 305 -4.60 -29.89 2.32
N VAL A 306 -3.52 -30.64 2.13
CA VAL A 306 -2.15 -30.15 2.04
C VAL A 306 -1.65 -30.42 0.63
N ARG A 307 -1.25 -29.36 -0.08
CA ARG A 307 -0.84 -29.45 -1.48
C ARG A 307 0.52 -28.79 -1.71
N ASN A 308 1.35 -29.43 -2.52
CA ASN A 308 2.54 -28.82 -3.14
C ASN A 308 2.38 -28.84 -4.68
N SER A 309 3.45 -28.57 -5.43
CA SER A 309 3.41 -28.56 -6.90
C SER A 309 3.15 -29.95 -7.54
N GLU A 310 3.45 -31.03 -6.82
CA GLU A 310 3.48 -32.41 -7.33
C GLU A 310 2.38 -33.29 -6.73
N GLU A 311 2.02 -33.05 -5.47
CA GLU A 311 1.20 -33.92 -4.64
C GLU A 311 0.10 -33.16 -3.91
N SER A 312 -0.98 -33.88 -3.59
CA SER A 312 -2.10 -33.42 -2.78
C SER A 312 -2.49 -34.51 -1.79
N HIS A 313 -2.46 -34.17 -0.51
CA HIS A 313 -2.81 -35.06 0.60
C HIS A 313 -4.09 -34.55 1.27
N THR A 314 -5.10 -35.39 1.41
CA THR A 314 -6.36 -35.04 2.07
C THR A 314 -6.55 -35.89 3.33
N PHE A 315 -6.81 -35.23 4.44
CA PHE A 315 -6.97 -35.81 5.77
C PHE A 315 -8.40 -35.64 6.24
N GLU A 316 -8.97 -36.67 6.86
CA GLU A 316 -10.34 -36.65 7.40
C GLU A 316 -10.52 -35.65 8.56
N LYS A 317 -9.41 -35.28 9.22
CA LYS A 317 -9.37 -34.30 10.31
C LYS A 317 -8.32 -33.23 10.04
N ALA A 318 -8.68 -31.98 10.31
CA ALA A 318 -7.76 -30.86 10.34
C ALA A 318 -6.95 -30.83 11.64
N GLU A 319 -6.01 -31.76 11.76
CA GLU A 319 -5.11 -31.92 12.92
C GLU A 319 -3.66 -32.07 12.44
N TYR A 320 -2.73 -31.60 13.28
CA TYR A 320 -1.30 -31.84 13.08
C TYR A 320 -0.99 -33.35 13.16
N ASN A 321 -0.23 -33.87 12.21
CA ASN A 321 0.08 -35.29 12.10
C ASN A 321 1.46 -35.52 11.48
N ASP A 322 1.95 -36.77 11.54
CA ASP A 322 3.29 -37.15 11.09
C ASP A 322 3.53 -36.88 9.59
N THR A 323 2.49 -37.01 8.75
CA THR A 323 2.62 -36.71 7.31
C THR A 323 2.85 -35.22 7.09
N LEU A 324 2.08 -34.36 7.77
CA LEU A 324 2.29 -32.92 7.72
C LEU A 324 3.67 -32.53 8.28
N ASP A 325 4.09 -33.14 9.40
CA ASP A 325 5.41 -32.92 9.99
C ASP A 325 6.54 -33.22 8.99
N HIS A 326 6.49 -34.37 8.31
CA HIS A 326 7.46 -34.73 7.28
C HIS A 326 7.48 -33.74 6.11
N LEU A 327 6.30 -33.35 5.59
CA LEU A 327 6.23 -32.36 4.50
C LEU A 327 6.84 -31.02 4.91
N LEU A 328 6.62 -30.58 6.15
CA LEU A 328 7.19 -29.34 6.69
C LEU A 328 8.70 -29.43 6.86
N GLN A 329 9.22 -30.56 7.36
CA GLN A 329 10.66 -30.82 7.48
C GLN A 329 11.33 -30.80 6.10
N ASP A 330 10.74 -31.45 5.11
CA ASP A 330 11.22 -31.48 3.73
C ASP A 330 11.23 -30.10 3.09
N LEU A 331 10.25 -29.25 3.42
CA LEU A 331 10.23 -27.86 2.98
C LEU A 331 11.29 -27.02 3.71
N ALA A 332 11.49 -27.23 5.01
CA ALA A 332 12.38 -26.44 5.85
C ALA A 332 13.86 -26.59 5.47
N VAL A 333 14.27 -27.74 4.94
CA VAL A 333 15.65 -27.98 4.47
C VAL A 333 15.94 -27.36 3.10
N ARG A 334 14.93 -26.83 2.40
CA ARG A 334 15.14 -26.16 1.11
C ARG A 334 15.86 -24.81 1.29
N PRO A 335 16.64 -24.37 0.29
CA PRO A 335 17.26 -23.04 0.30
C PRO A 335 16.23 -21.94 0.50
N ILE A 336 16.63 -20.86 1.17
CA ILE A 336 15.85 -19.63 1.19
C ILE A 336 15.98 -18.97 -0.17
N ASP A 337 14.83 -18.59 -0.72
CA ASP A 337 14.70 -17.87 -1.99
C ASP A 337 14.80 -16.36 -1.76
#